data_AF-A0A1E7GDD7-F1
#
_entry.id   AF-A0A1E7GDD7-F1
#
_cell.length_a   1.000
_cell.length_b   1.000
_cell.length_c   1.000
_cell.angle_alpha   90.00
_cell.angle_beta   90.00
_cell.angle_gamma   90.00
#
_symmetry.space_group_name_H-M   'P 1'
#
loop_
_entity.id
_entity.type
_entity.pdbx_description
1 polymer ?
#
loop_
_entity_poly.entity_id
_entity_poly.type
_entity_poly.pdbx_seq_one_letter_code
_entity_poly.pdbx_strand_id
1 'polypeptide(L)'
;MDAFVGTSGWYYEWNKKKNLDWFVRNSGLNTVELNTSFYRFPFPNHIRSWNMKGAGLRWSVKVHRSITHWRQLSESALETWENFRELFKPMDHLIDFYLFQVPPKFDDVTKALRFAEDTGLGERFALEIRNKELLGNDELCAELMEKVILVSVDSPDYRDRIFPGKIVYMRMHGREGWYSYNYSQKEIRETVGEISKFGPEKVYVYFNNDHNMLENARIALEVWSHL
;
A
#
# COMPACT_ATOMS: atom_id res chain seq x y z
N MET A 1 3.25 19.01 4.40
CA MET A 1 2.98 17.70 3.78
C MET A 1 3.19 16.65 4.83
N ASP A 2 2.21 15.78 5.05
CA ASP A 2 2.30 14.72 6.05
C ASP A 2 2.95 13.47 5.44
N ALA A 3 3.98 12.93 6.09
CA ALA A 3 4.68 11.74 5.64
C ALA A 3 4.34 10.54 6.54
N PHE A 4 3.76 9.50 5.94
CA PHE A 4 3.44 8.24 6.58
C PHE A 4 4.34 7.15 6.00
N VAL A 5 5.26 6.63 6.80
CA VAL A 5 6.22 5.60 6.36
C VAL A 5 6.02 4.33 7.17
N GLY A 6 5.92 3.20 6.46
CA GLY A 6 5.59 1.91 7.03
C GLY A 6 6.23 0.74 6.29
N THR A 7 5.91 -0.47 6.76
CA THR A 7 6.29 -1.72 6.09
C THR A 7 5.06 -2.49 5.63
N SER A 8 5.21 -3.33 4.61
CA SER A 8 4.22 -4.29 4.14
C SER A 8 4.13 -5.50 5.07
N GLY A 9 3.55 -5.27 6.23
CA GLY A 9 3.40 -6.24 7.31
C GLY A 9 4.54 -6.16 8.33
N TRP A 10 4.41 -6.95 9.39
CA TRP A 10 5.30 -6.89 10.56
C TRP A 10 5.82 -8.26 11.01
N TYR A 11 5.43 -9.35 10.34
CA TYR A 11 5.82 -10.71 10.70
C TYR A 11 7.12 -11.12 9.98
N TYR A 12 8.25 -10.54 10.40
CA TYR A 12 9.57 -10.74 9.75
C TYR A 12 10.68 -10.91 10.79
N GLU A 13 11.87 -11.36 10.39
CA GLU A 13 13.00 -11.67 11.32
C GLU A 13 13.51 -10.48 12.15
N TRP A 14 13.33 -9.27 11.63
CA TRP A 14 13.62 -8.05 12.37
C TRP A 14 12.63 -7.83 13.53
N ASN A 15 11.39 -8.32 13.43
CA ASN A 15 10.41 -8.29 14.52
C ASN A 15 10.61 -9.47 15.47
N LYS A 16 11.32 -9.23 16.57
CA LYS A 16 11.74 -10.29 17.52
C LYS A 16 10.60 -10.99 18.24
N LYS A 17 9.39 -10.43 18.26
CA LYS A 17 8.20 -11.07 18.85
C LYS A 17 7.15 -11.47 17.82
N LYS A 18 7.41 -11.18 16.54
CA LYS A 18 6.53 -11.49 15.40
C LYS A 18 5.08 -11.00 15.62
N ASN A 19 4.90 -9.87 16.30
CA ASN A 19 3.58 -9.35 16.64
C ASN A 19 3.50 -7.82 16.52
N LEU A 20 2.26 -7.31 16.53
CA LEU A 20 1.99 -5.89 16.36
C LEU A 20 2.49 -5.06 17.55
N ASP A 21 2.42 -5.57 18.79
CA ASP A 21 2.91 -4.83 19.97
C ASP A 21 4.39 -4.48 19.85
N TRP A 22 5.21 -5.44 19.39
CA TRP A 22 6.62 -5.18 19.13
C TRP A 22 6.78 -4.16 18.02
N PHE A 23 6.02 -4.28 16.91
CA PHE A 23 6.10 -3.34 15.81
C PHE A 23 5.81 -1.91 16.30
N VAL A 24 4.68 -1.69 16.97
CA VAL A 24 4.27 -0.37 17.47
C VAL A 24 5.31 0.22 18.44
N ARG A 25 5.90 -0.60 19.32
CA ARG A 25 6.86 -0.12 20.32
C ARG A 25 8.27 0.11 19.78
N ASN A 26 8.68 -0.62 18.74
CA ASN A 26 10.08 -0.69 18.33
C ASN A 26 10.33 -0.20 16.90
N SER A 27 9.32 -0.11 16.03
CA SER A 27 9.57 0.24 14.62
C SER A 27 9.97 1.70 14.48
N GLY A 28 9.36 2.61 15.27
CA GLY A 28 9.47 4.06 15.07
C GLY A 28 8.66 4.56 13.87
N LEU A 29 7.83 3.71 13.27
CA LEU A 29 7.04 4.00 12.07
C LEU A 29 5.62 4.46 12.46
N ASN A 30 4.96 5.20 11.58
CA ASN A 30 3.65 5.82 11.83
C ASN A 30 2.51 5.27 10.96
N THR A 31 2.81 4.34 10.05
CA THR A 31 1.79 3.60 9.28
C THR A 31 2.20 2.14 9.06
N VAL A 32 1.25 1.29 8.71
CA VAL A 32 1.47 -0.11 8.36
C VAL A 32 0.54 -0.58 7.24
N GLU A 33 1.08 -1.36 6.31
CA GLU A 33 0.29 -2.03 5.27
C GLU A 33 0.02 -3.48 5.72
N LEU A 34 -1.23 -3.78 6.05
CA LEU A 34 -1.67 -5.13 6.42
C LEU A 34 -1.66 -6.03 5.18
N ASN A 35 -0.65 -6.91 5.10
CA ASN A 35 -0.51 -7.84 3.98
C ASN A 35 -1.16 -9.23 4.26
N THR A 36 -1.32 -9.63 5.53
CA THR A 36 -1.84 -10.98 5.86
C THR A 36 -3.29 -11.20 5.41
N SER A 37 -4.09 -10.12 5.33
CA SER A 37 -5.47 -10.13 4.83
C SER A 37 -5.59 -10.52 3.36
N PHE A 38 -4.51 -10.40 2.58
CA PHE A 38 -4.45 -10.86 1.20
C PHE A 38 -4.68 -12.38 1.08
N TYR A 39 -4.19 -13.15 2.05
CA TYR A 39 -4.21 -14.61 2.01
C TYR A 39 -5.39 -15.22 2.75
N ARG A 40 -5.90 -14.53 3.76
CA ARG A 40 -6.98 -15.02 4.63
C ARG A 40 -7.78 -13.84 5.20
N PHE A 41 -9.10 -14.00 5.26
CA PHE A 41 -9.96 -13.10 6.01
C PHE A 41 -9.55 -13.06 7.49
N PRO A 42 -9.29 -11.86 8.06
CA PRO A 42 -8.98 -11.76 9.48
C PRO A 42 -10.13 -12.23 10.36
N PHE A 43 -9.81 -12.79 11.51
CA PHE A 43 -10.80 -13.08 12.52
C PHE A 43 -11.21 -11.80 13.27
N PRO A 44 -12.46 -11.69 13.77
CA PRO A 44 -12.92 -10.52 14.51
C PRO A 44 -12.06 -10.16 15.74
N ASN A 45 -11.45 -11.15 16.40
CA ASN A 45 -10.53 -10.90 17.52
C ASN A 45 -9.21 -10.23 17.06
N HIS A 46 -8.71 -10.54 15.87
CA HIS A 46 -7.56 -9.85 15.29
C HIS A 46 -7.89 -8.39 15.04
N ILE A 47 -9.05 -8.10 14.44
CA ILE A 47 -9.52 -6.74 14.19
C ILE A 47 -9.59 -5.94 15.50
N ARG A 48 -10.24 -6.48 16.55
CA ARG A 48 -10.29 -5.83 17.86
C ARG A 48 -8.89 -5.57 18.44
N SER A 49 -8.00 -6.56 18.32
CA SER A 49 -6.63 -6.41 18.80
C SER A 49 -5.85 -5.35 18.02
N TRP A 50 -6.01 -5.27 16.70
CA TRP A 50 -5.34 -4.28 15.85
C TRP A 50 -5.88 -2.88 16.10
N ASN A 51 -7.20 -2.75 16.27
CA ASN A 51 -7.84 -1.49 16.64
C ASN A 51 -7.25 -0.88 17.92
N MET A 52 -7.08 -1.70 18.96
CA MET A 52 -6.53 -1.24 20.24
C MET A 52 -5.02 -1.01 20.19
N LYS A 53 -4.26 -1.98 19.67
CA LYS A 53 -2.79 -1.94 19.73
C LYS A 53 -2.18 -1.01 18.67
N GLY A 54 -2.84 -0.89 17.53
CA GLY A 54 -2.41 -0.09 16.39
C GLY A 54 -3.06 1.29 16.31
N ALA A 55 -3.70 1.77 17.39
CA ALA A 55 -4.40 3.05 17.41
C ALA A 55 -3.50 4.27 17.09
N GLY A 56 -2.20 4.16 17.34
CA GLY A 56 -1.21 5.19 16.99
C GLY A 56 -0.68 5.10 15.56
N LEU A 57 -1.16 4.16 14.74
CA LEU A 57 -0.75 3.97 13.36
C LEU A 57 -1.90 4.32 12.42
N ARG A 58 -1.54 4.80 11.22
CA ARG A 58 -2.41 4.70 10.05
C ARG A 58 -2.29 3.33 9.38
N TRP A 59 -3.34 2.92 8.68
CA TRP A 59 -3.42 1.58 8.11
C TRP A 59 -3.77 1.62 6.62
N SER A 60 -3.04 0.82 5.84
CA SER A 60 -3.46 0.36 4.52
C SER A 60 -3.81 -1.12 4.60
N VAL A 61 -5.00 -1.53 4.16
CA VAL A 61 -5.43 -2.92 4.19
C VAL A 61 -5.33 -3.55 2.80
N LYS A 62 -4.44 -4.52 2.62
CA LYS A 62 -4.38 -5.27 1.36
C LYS A 62 -5.60 -6.17 1.22
N VAL A 63 -6.35 -5.95 0.16
CA VAL A 63 -7.61 -6.64 -0.10
C VAL A 63 -7.36 -8.11 -0.42
N HIS A 64 -8.26 -8.98 0.04
CA HIS A 64 -8.11 -10.42 -0.15
C HIS A 64 -7.98 -10.82 -1.63
N ARG A 65 -7.09 -11.78 -1.92
CA ARG A 65 -6.77 -12.22 -3.29
C ARG A 65 -7.96 -12.77 -4.07
N SER A 66 -9.01 -13.24 -3.40
CA SER A 66 -10.24 -13.67 -4.09
C SER A 66 -10.89 -12.52 -4.85
N ILE A 67 -10.77 -11.28 -4.37
CA ILE A 67 -11.37 -10.09 -4.98
C ILE A 67 -10.50 -9.63 -6.16
N THR A 68 -9.18 -9.49 -5.95
CA THR A 68 -8.27 -8.90 -6.94
C THR A 68 -7.66 -9.89 -7.93
N HIS A 69 -7.38 -11.14 -7.52
CA HIS A 69 -6.67 -12.11 -8.37
C HIS A 69 -7.59 -13.17 -8.96
N TRP A 70 -8.52 -13.72 -8.17
CA TRP A 70 -9.40 -14.79 -8.64
C TRP A 70 -10.60 -14.25 -9.39
N ARG A 71 -11.29 -13.26 -8.81
CA ARG A 71 -12.44 -12.59 -9.42
C ARG A 71 -12.08 -11.35 -10.22
N GLN A 72 -10.84 -10.88 -10.09
CA GLN A 72 -10.28 -9.75 -10.86
C GLN A 72 -11.22 -8.55 -10.94
N LEU A 73 -11.72 -8.09 -9.79
CA LEU A 73 -12.60 -6.92 -9.70
C LEU A 73 -13.90 -7.04 -10.53
N SER A 74 -14.35 -8.26 -10.84
CA SER A 74 -15.65 -8.47 -11.48
C SER A 74 -16.80 -8.13 -10.52
N GLU A 75 -18.00 -7.97 -11.08
CA GLU A 75 -19.23 -7.77 -10.32
C GLU A 75 -19.45 -8.85 -9.24
N SER A 76 -19.09 -10.11 -9.55
CA SER A 76 -19.14 -11.21 -8.57
C SER A 76 -18.22 -11.05 -7.35
N ALA A 77 -17.27 -10.11 -7.40
CA ALA A 77 -16.37 -9.81 -6.29
C ALA A 77 -16.97 -8.82 -5.29
N LEU A 78 -18.02 -8.08 -5.63
CA LEU A 78 -18.60 -7.02 -4.78
C LEU A 78 -19.11 -7.56 -3.44
N GLU A 79 -19.91 -8.63 -3.46
CA GLU A 79 -20.39 -9.26 -2.22
C GLU A 79 -19.23 -9.75 -1.34
N THR A 80 -18.17 -10.30 -1.95
CA THR A 80 -16.98 -10.74 -1.21
C THR A 80 -16.22 -9.54 -0.61
N TRP A 81 -16.17 -8.43 -1.35
CA TRP A 81 -15.58 -7.17 -0.90
C TRP A 81 -16.37 -6.56 0.25
N GLU A 82 -17.70 -6.50 0.18
CA GLU A 82 -18.56 -5.97 1.24
C GLU A 82 -18.38 -6.77 2.54
N ASN A 83 -18.42 -8.10 2.45
CA ASN A 83 -18.15 -8.99 3.58
C ASN A 83 -16.75 -8.77 4.16
N PHE A 84 -15.74 -8.55 3.30
CA PHE A 84 -14.37 -8.26 3.74
C PHE A 84 -14.30 -6.91 4.46
N ARG A 85 -14.88 -5.85 3.88
CA ARG A 85 -14.92 -4.49 4.44
C ARG A 85 -15.66 -4.43 5.77
N GLU A 86 -16.78 -5.15 5.91
CA GLU A 86 -17.58 -5.15 7.15
C GLU A 86 -16.77 -5.68 8.35
N LEU A 87 -15.85 -6.63 8.14
CA LEU A 87 -14.94 -7.08 9.20
C LEU A 87 -14.08 -5.95 9.77
N PHE A 88 -13.69 -4.98 8.93
CA PHE A 88 -12.81 -3.87 9.30
C PHE A 88 -13.56 -2.68 9.91
N LYS A 89 -14.89 -2.65 9.87
CA LYS A 89 -15.72 -1.56 10.42
C LYS A 89 -15.33 -1.09 11.83
N PRO A 90 -14.99 -1.98 12.80
CA PRO A 90 -14.56 -1.54 14.13
C PRO A 90 -13.25 -0.74 14.15
N MET A 91 -12.39 -0.89 13.13
CA MET A 91 -11.11 -0.19 12.98
C MET A 91 -11.06 0.76 11.79
N ASP A 92 -12.20 1.04 11.13
CA ASP A 92 -12.22 1.78 9.86
C ASP A 92 -11.68 3.21 10.00
N HIS A 93 -11.83 3.83 11.16
CA HIS A 93 -11.28 5.15 11.49
C HIS A 93 -9.75 5.20 11.47
N LEU A 94 -9.06 4.06 11.54
CA LEU A 94 -7.60 3.94 11.42
C LEU A 94 -7.13 3.67 9.99
N ILE A 95 -8.04 3.27 9.09
CA ILE A 95 -7.72 2.82 7.74
C ILE A 95 -7.81 3.99 6.77
N ASP A 96 -6.68 4.37 6.17
CA ASP A 96 -6.67 5.36 5.09
C ASP A 96 -6.96 4.72 3.74
N PHE A 97 -6.46 3.50 3.50
CA PHE A 97 -6.59 2.85 2.20
C PHE A 97 -6.97 1.38 2.28
N TYR A 98 -7.69 0.95 1.26
CA TYR A 98 -7.78 -0.44 0.86
C TYR A 98 -6.95 -0.64 -0.41
N LEU A 99 -5.92 -1.48 -0.33
CA LEU A 99 -5.00 -1.76 -1.42
C LEU A 99 -5.52 -2.90 -2.29
N PHE A 100 -5.96 -2.56 -3.49
CA PHE A 100 -6.37 -3.46 -4.56
C PHE A 100 -5.19 -3.68 -5.51
N GLN A 101 -4.26 -4.56 -5.13
CA GLN A 101 -3.20 -4.99 -6.05
C GLN A 101 -3.75 -6.04 -7.02
N VAL A 102 -3.81 -5.72 -8.31
CA VAL A 102 -4.26 -6.62 -9.38
C VAL A 102 -3.13 -7.51 -9.91
N PRO A 103 -3.41 -8.71 -10.45
CA PRO A 103 -2.37 -9.61 -10.95
C PRO A 103 -1.71 -9.08 -12.24
N PRO A 104 -0.52 -9.59 -12.62
CA PRO A 104 0.18 -9.15 -13.85
C PRO A 104 -0.58 -9.31 -15.15
N LYS A 105 -1.60 -10.18 -15.18
CA LYS A 105 -2.45 -10.42 -16.37
C LYS A 105 -3.65 -9.49 -16.46
N PHE A 106 -3.88 -8.65 -15.47
CA PHE A 106 -5.03 -7.73 -15.46
C PHE A 106 -4.71 -6.49 -16.30
N ASP A 107 -5.57 -6.18 -17.27
CA ASP A 107 -5.46 -5.05 -18.20
C ASP A 107 -6.78 -4.28 -18.38
N ASP A 108 -7.83 -4.65 -17.64
CA ASP A 108 -9.19 -4.13 -17.83
C ASP A 108 -9.47 -2.87 -16.99
N VAL A 109 -9.11 -1.72 -17.55
CA VAL A 109 -9.30 -0.38 -16.94
C VAL A 109 -10.77 -0.10 -16.63
N THR A 110 -11.68 -0.39 -17.57
CA THR A 110 -13.12 -0.13 -17.41
C THR A 110 -13.67 -0.91 -16.21
N LYS A 111 -13.26 -2.18 -16.07
CA LYS A 111 -13.66 -3.00 -14.92
C LYS A 111 -13.12 -2.44 -13.61
N ALA A 112 -11.86 -1.98 -13.58
CA ALA A 112 -11.29 -1.36 -12.37
C ALA A 112 -12.05 -0.10 -11.96
N LEU A 113 -12.38 0.79 -12.91
CA LEU A 113 -13.15 2.01 -12.67
C LEU A 113 -14.55 1.73 -12.15
N ARG A 114 -15.28 0.81 -12.82
CA ARG A 114 -16.63 0.42 -12.38
C ARG A 114 -16.60 -0.17 -10.98
N PHE A 115 -15.66 -1.08 -10.71
CA PHE A 115 -15.54 -1.69 -9.39
C PHE A 115 -15.22 -0.63 -8.32
N ALA A 116 -14.32 0.32 -8.61
CA ALA A 116 -14.00 1.40 -7.69
C ALA A 116 -15.21 2.29 -7.36
N GLU A 117 -16.00 2.65 -8.36
CA GLU A 117 -17.27 3.39 -8.20
C GLU A 117 -18.25 2.59 -7.31
N ASP A 118 -18.48 1.31 -7.63
CA ASP A 118 -19.38 0.42 -6.89
C ASP A 118 -18.95 0.25 -5.41
N THR A 119 -17.64 0.33 -5.10
CA THR A 119 -17.18 0.26 -3.70
C THR A 119 -17.48 1.51 -2.87
N GLY A 120 -17.66 2.67 -3.52
CA GLY A 120 -17.85 3.97 -2.85
C GLY A 120 -16.68 4.40 -1.96
N LEU A 121 -15.45 3.93 -2.22
CA LEU A 121 -14.29 4.26 -1.39
C LEU A 121 -13.66 5.63 -1.68
N GLY A 122 -13.85 6.18 -2.89
CA GLY A 122 -13.19 7.40 -3.34
C GLY A 122 -11.67 7.32 -3.16
N GLU A 123 -11.07 8.34 -2.54
CA GLU A 123 -9.61 8.43 -2.29
C GLU A 123 -9.06 7.28 -1.42
N ARG A 124 -9.90 6.47 -0.76
CA ARG A 124 -9.48 5.30 0.01
C ARG A 124 -9.23 4.06 -0.87
N PHE A 125 -9.57 4.12 -2.16
CA PHE A 125 -9.29 3.04 -3.12
C PHE A 125 -7.87 3.20 -3.67
N ALA A 126 -6.93 2.38 -3.20
CA ALA A 126 -5.57 2.33 -3.72
C ALA A 126 -5.43 1.18 -4.72
N LEU A 127 -5.24 1.48 -6.01
CA LEU A 127 -5.09 0.48 -7.07
C LEU A 127 -3.62 0.31 -7.41
N GLU A 128 -3.12 -0.93 -7.37
CA GLU A 128 -1.75 -1.23 -7.76
C GLU A 128 -1.71 -2.17 -8.96
N ILE A 129 -1.11 -1.66 -10.04
CA ILE A 129 -1.02 -2.33 -11.33
C ILE A 129 0.28 -3.14 -11.38
N ARG A 130 0.17 -4.42 -11.76
CA ARG A 130 1.30 -5.33 -11.99
C ARG A 130 1.52 -5.67 -13.46
N ASN A 131 0.56 -5.38 -14.32
CA ASN A 131 0.72 -5.50 -15.76
C ASN A 131 1.64 -4.38 -16.24
N LYS A 132 2.76 -4.73 -16.89
CA LYS A 132 3.77 -3.75 -17.31
C LYS A 132 3.25 -2.81 -18.39
N GLU A 133 2.52 -3.33 -19.37
CA GLU A 133 2.00 -2.53 -20.48
C GLU A 133 1.01 -1.50 -19.97
N LEU A 134 0.09 -1.90 -19.09
CA LEU A 134 -0.86 -0.98 -18.47
C LEU A 134 -0.15 0.03 -17.56
N LEU A 135 0.78 -0.42 -16.71
CA LEU A 135 1.52 0.46 -15.78
C LEU A 135 2.34 1.54 -16.53
N GLY A 136 2.86 1.19 -17.71
CA GLY A 136 3.60 2.10 -18.58
C GLY A 136 2.73 2.95 -19.53
N ASN A 137 1.41 2.79 -19.51
CA ASN A 137 0.50 3.56 -20.36
C ASN A 137 -0.03 4.79 -19.61
N ASP A 138 0.54 5.97 -19.91
CA ASP A 138 0.20 7.23 -19.24
C ASP A 138 -1.26 7.64 -19.43
N GLU A 139 -1.84 7.41 -20.60
CA GLU A 139 -3.23 7.79 -20.91
C GLU A 139 -4.23 6.97 -20.07
N LEU A 140 -4.06 5.65 -20.05
CA LEU A 140 -4.91 4.76 -19.26
C LEU A 140 -4.68 4.95 -17.75
N CYS A 141 -3.45 5.25 -17.33
CA CYS A 141 -3.17 5.58 -15.94
C CYS A 141 -3.84 6.90 -15.53
N ALA A 142 -3.84 7.91 -16.40
CA ALA A 142 -4.52 9.17 -16.14
C ALA A 142 -6.03 8.98 -15.98
N GLU A 143 -6.66 8.13 -16.81
CA GLU A 143 -8.07 7.75 -16.68
C GLU A 143 -8.37 7.11 -15.31
N LEU A 144 -7.53 6.17 -14.88
CA LEU A 144 -7.68 5.54 -13.55
C LEU A 144 -7.58 6.56 -12.40
N MET A 145 -6.65 7.51 -12.50
CA MET A 145 -6.40 8.52 -11.46
C MET A 145 -7.58 9.48 -11.23
N GLU A 146 -8.55 9.55 -12.14
CA GLU A 146 -9.79 10.32 -11.92
C GLU A 146 -10.67 9.75 -10.80
N LYS A 147 -10.53 8.45 -10.53
CA LYS A 147 -11.42 7.71 -9.60
C LYS A 147 -10.69 7.02 -8.45
N VAL A 148 -9.41 6.69 -8.63
CA VAL A 148 -8.63 5.92 -7.64
C VAL A 148 -7.28 6.56 -7.35
N ILE A 149 -6.71 6.23 -6.19
CA ILE A 149 -5.29 6.49 -5.94
C ILE A 149 -4.49 5.38 -6.62
N LEU A 150 -3.79 5.71 -7.71
CA LEU A 150 -2.81 4.79 -8.27
C LEU A 150 -1.59 4.67 -7.36
N VAL A 151 -1.21 3.43 -7.10
CA VAL A 151 -0.03 3.11 -6.31
C VAL A 151 1.22 3.29 -7.17
N SER A 152 2.03 4.26 -6.77
CA SER A 152 3.38 4.48 -7.27
C SER A 152 4.27 3.32 -6.86
N VAL A 153 5.24 2.97 -7.72
CA VAL A 153 6.11 1.81 -7.49
C VAL A 153 7.57 2.12 -7.81
N ASP A 154 8.46 1.60 -6.96
CA ASP A 154 9.85 1.36 -7.30
C ASP A 154 10.08 -0.16 -7.25
N SER A 155 10.46 -0.72 -8.39
CA SER A 155 10.51 -2.16 -8.65
C SER A 155 11.55 -2.48 -9.72
N PRO A 156 11.86 -3.77 -9.97
CA PRO A 156 12.74 -4.14 -11.08
C PRO A 156 12.17 -3.81 -12.46
N ASP A 157 10.85 -3.67 -12.57
CA ASP A 157 10.17 -3.37 -13.84
C ASP A 157 10.10 -1.86 -14.11
N TYR A 158 9.89 -1.08 -13.06
CA TYR A 158 9.79 0.38 -13.11
C TYR A 158 10.46 0.98 -11.89
N ARG A 159 11.45 1.86 -12.13
CA ARG A 159 12.07 2.69 -11.10
C ARG A 159 11.31 3.99 -10.99
N ASP A 160 10.96 4.37 -9.76
CA ASP A 160 10.27 5.63 -9.43
C ASP A 160 9.09 5.97 -10.37
N ARG A 161 8.22 4.99 -10.67
CA ARG A 161 6.96 5.25 -11.37
C ARG A 161 6.00 5.91 -10.41
N ILE A 162 6.06 7.24 -10.37
CA ILE A 162 5.29 8.08 -9.45
C ILE A 162 4.03 8.59 -10.14
N PHE A 163 2.89 8.38 -9.49
CA PHE A 163 1.59 8.93 -9.87
C PHE A 163 1.31 10.15 -8.97
N PRO A 164 1.43 11.38 -9.51
CA PRO A 164 1.32 12.58 -8.71
C PRO A 164 -0.14 12.92 -8.35
N GLY A 165 -0.34 13.54 -7.19
CA GLY A 165 -1.65 13.97 -6.73
C GLY A 165 -1.56 14.58 -5.33
N LYS A 166 -2.71 14.95 -4.76
CA LYS A 166 -2.77 15.41 -3.35
C LYS A 166 -2.25 14.35 -2.37
N ILE A 167 -2.43 13.07 -2.73
CA ILE A 167 -1.95 11.92 -1.99
C ILE A 167 -1.07 11.10 -2.92
N VAL A 168 0.16 10.81 -2.49
CA VAL A 168 1.04 9.84 -3.16
C VAL A 168 1.12 8.57 -2.31
N TYR A 169 0.74 7.43 -2.88
CA TYR A 169 0.95 6.11 -2.28
C TYR A 169 2.10 5.42 -3.00
N MET A 170 3.24 5.22 -2.34
CA MET A 170 4.44 4.62 -2.89
C MET A 170 4.73 3.25 -2.27
N ARG A 171 4.99 2.23 -3.10
CA ARG A 171 5.49 0.93 -2.65
C ARG A 171 6.90 0.67 -3.18
N MET A 172 7.83 0.42 -2.25
CA MET A 172 9.24 0.14 -2.53
C MET A 172 9.46 -1.38 -2.54
N HIS A 173 9.67 -1.97 -3.71
CA HIS A 173 9.80 -3.42 -3.91
C HIS A 173 11.24 -3.91 -4.09
N GLY A 174 12.16 -3.02 -4.42
CA GLY A 174 13.56 -3.31 -4.79
C GLY A 174 13.83 -3.05 -6.27
N ARG A 175 15.06 -2.70 -6.65
CA ARG A 175 15.41 -2.33 -8.04
C ARG A 175 16.06 -3.44 -8.86
N GLU A 176 16.80 -4.34 -8.22
CA GLU A 176 17.51 -5.44 -8.89
C GLU A 176 16.85 -6.80 -8.66
N GLY A 177 16.02 -6.90 -7.62
CA GLY A 177 15.30 -8.11 -7.28
C GLY A 177 14.01 -7.77 -6.56
N TRP A 178 12.95 -8.49 -6.90
CA TRP A 178 11.68 -8.39 -6.18
C TRP A 178 11.87 -8.82 -4.73
N TYR A 179 11.50 -7.94 -3.81
CA TYR A 179 11.44 -8.14 -2.36
C TYR A 179 12.78 -8.41 -1.66
N SER A 180 13.88 -8.54 -2.41
CA SER A 180 15.22 -8.80 -1.90
C SER A 180 16.17 -7.72 -2.39
N TYR A 181 16.04 -6.54 -1.79
CA TYR A 181 16.90 -5.39 -2.08
C TYR A 181 17.15 -4.60 -0.80
N ASN A 182 18.32 -3.99 -0.67
CA ASN A 182 18.61 -3.03 0.39
C ASN A 182 18.84 -1.68 -0.25
N TYR A 183 17.85 -0.78 -0.15
CA TYR A 183 18.00 0.55 -0.69
C TYR A 183 19.08 1.30 0.08
N SER A 184 19.98 1.93 -0.66
CA SER A 184 20.90 2.89 -0.06
C SER A 184 20.14 4.15 0.38
N GLN A 185 20.70 4.86 1.36
CA GLN A 185 20.14 6.15 1.80
C GLN A 185 20.06 7.15 0.63
N LYS A 186 20.99 7.08 -0.32
CA LYS A 186 20.98 7.92 -1.53
C LYS A 186 19.75 7.65 -2.38
N GLU A 187 19.44 6.39 -2.67
CA GLU A 187 18.27 6.02 -3.48
C GLU A 187 16.96 6.41 -2.80
N ILE A 188 16.87 6.23 -1.48
CA ILE A 188 15.70 6.67 -0.71
C ILE A 188 15.54 8.19 -0.82
N ARG A 189 16.63 8.97 -0.68
CA ARG A 189 16.60 10.43 -0.84
C ARG A 189 16.20 10.85 -2.26
N GLU A 190 16.66 10.14 -3.29
CA GLU A 190 16.27 10.38 -4.68
C GLU A 190 14.77 10.20 -4.85
N THR A 191 14.22 9.05 -4.48
CA THR A 191 12.77 8.76 -4.58
C THR A 191 11.94 9.79 -3.79
N VAL A 192 12.34 10.08 -2.54
CA VAL A 192 11.65 11.08 -1.70
C VAL A 192 11.71 12.49 -2.32
N GLY A 193 12.86 12.86 -2.89
CA GLY A 193 13.04 14.12 -3.59
C GLY A 193 12.15 14.22 -4.83
N GLU A 194 12.03 13.17 -5.63
CA GLU A 194 11.12 13.13 -6.79
C GLU A 194 9.67 13.28 -6.36
N ILE A 195 9.22 12.56 -5.32
CA ILE A 195 7.86 12.70 -4.78
C ILE A 195 7.59 14.14 -4.33
N SER A 196 8.56 14.77 -3.66
CA SER A 196 8.44 16.13 -3.12
C SER A 196 8.21 17.18 -4.21
N LYS A 197 8.76 16.99 -5.42
CA LYS A 197 8.59 17.94 -6.54
C LYS A 197 7.15 18.11 -6.97
N PHE A 198 6.30 17.11 -6.72
CA PHE A 198 4.87 17.18 -7.04
C PHE A 198 4.04 17.92 -5.99
N GLY A 199 4.63 18.29 -4.84
CA GLY A 199 3.96 19.02 -3.77
C GLY A 199 2.71 18.34 -3.20
N PRO A 200 2.71 17.03 -2.90
CA PRO A 200 1.54 16.37 -2.33
C PRO A 200 1.20 16.91 -0.94
N GLU A 201 -0.07 16.81 -0.54
CA GLU A 201 -0.49 17.11 0.83
C GLU A 201 -0.08 15.98 1.78
N LYS A 202 -0.19 14.72 1.31
CA LYS A 202 0.17 13.52 2.07
C LYS A 202 0.95 12.53 1.23
N VAL A 203 1.91 11.84 1.85
CA VAL A 203 2.67 10.75 1.23
C VAL A 203 2.60 9.52 2.12
N TYR A 204 2.29 8.37 1.53
CA TYR A 204 2.36 7.07 2.17
C TYR A 204 3.44 6.24 1.48
N VAL A 205 4.47 5.81 2.21
CA VAL A 205 5.56 4.98 1.68
C VAL A 205 5.60 3.65 2.41
N TYR A 206 5.42 2.56 1.68
CA TYR A 206 5.50 1.21 2.23
C TYR A 206 6.67 0.44 1.62
N PHE A 207 7.59 0.01 2.49
CA PHE A 207 8.67 -0.88 2.11
C PHE A 207 8.18 -2.33 2.12
N ASN A 208 8.42 -3.03 1.01
CA ASN A 208 8.03 -4.42 0.78
C ASN A 208 9.23 -5.31 0.37
N ASN A 209 10.44 -4.90 0.73
CA ASN A 209 11.72 -5.58 0.47
C ASN A 209 12.19 -6.47 1.64
N ASP A 210 11.25 -7.25 2.18
CA ASP A 210 11.40 -8.26 3.23
C ASP A 210 12.36 -7.91 4.39
N HIS A 211 13.60 -8.39 4.31
CA HIS A 211 14.56 -8.31 5.41
C HIS A 211 15.04 -6.88 5.71
N ASN A 212 15.09 -6.02 4.69
CA ASN A 212 15.61 -4.65 4.82
C ASN A 212 14.51 -3.60 5.05
N MET A 213 13.23 -4.01 5.02
CA MET A 213 12.10 -3.07 5.07
C MET A 213 12.14 -2.13 6.25
N LEU A 214 12.40 -2.65 7.47
CA LEU A 214 12.34 -1.81 8.67
C LEU A 214 13.41 -0.73 8.65
N GLU A 215 14.64 -1.08 8.28
CA GLU A 215 15.74 -0.12 8.26
C GLU A 215 15.55 0.91 7.15
N ASN A 216 15.16 0.48 5.95
CA ASN A 216 14.90 1.40 4.85
C ASN A 216 13.69 2.32 5.15
N ALA A 217 12.65 1.82 5.82
CA ALA A 217 11.51 2.64 6.27
C ALA A 217 11.93 3.70 7.29
N ARG A 218 12.81 3.37 8.24
CA ARG A 218 13.35 4.35 9.19
C ARG A 218 14.17 5.43 8.51
N ILE A 219 15.05 5.03 7.58
CA ILE A 219 15.83 5.99 6.78
C ILE A 219 14.90 6.93 6.01
N ALA A 220 13.84 6.41 5.37
CA ALA A 220 12.89 7.24 4.65
C ALA A 220 12.15 8.23 5.56
N LEU A 221 11.76 7.79 6.77
CA LEU A 221 11.10 8.67 7.73
C LEU A 221 12.05 9.78 8.24
N GLU A 222 13.32 9.46 8.47
CA GLU A 222 14.37 10.44 8.81
C GLU A 222 14.56 11.45 7.67
N VAL A 223 14.68 10.99 6.43
CA VAL A 223 14.81 11.87 5.25
C VAL A 223 13.65 12.85 5.16
N TRP A 224 12.41 12.39 5.36
CA TRP A 224 11.24 13.26 5.36
C TRP A 224 11.22 14.28 6.51
N SER A 225 11.83 13.98 7.65
CA SER A 225 11.93 14.92 8.77
C SER A 225 12.88 16.11 8.52
N HIS A 226 13.65 16.05 7.43
CA HIS A 226 14.63 17.06 7.04
C HIS A 226 14.25 17.86 5.77
N LEU A 227 13.04 17.66 5.25
CA LEU A 227 12.48 18.38 4.10
C LEU A 227 11.44 19.41 4.56
#